data_AF-A0A7L4P9Q9-F1
#
_entry.id   AF-A0A7L4P9Q9-F1
#
_cell.length_a   1.000
_cell.length_b   1.000
_cell.length_c   1.000
_cell.angle_alpha   90.00
_cell.angle_beta   90.00
_cell.angle_gamma   90.00
#
_symmetry.space_group_name_H-M   'P 1'
#
loop_
_entity.id
_entity.type
_entity.pdbx_description
1 polymer ?
#
loop_
_entity_poly.entity_id
_entity_poly.type
_entity_poly.pdbx_seq_one_letter_code
_entity_poly.pdbx_strand_id
1 'polypeptide(L)'
;MGVLDILTSLSSEEFEKYVADYVLPVLGLRVHNVVGGPYDRGCDIIAEDTRFGSRVCVQVKRYSPERKVTEKDVRNVLFGMEQHRCDRGLIVTTSDLNGPALSLARQYRIDYINGARLARMVEEQLIPLVMPKAVVAAVHQEEGSHEAVEREVRDDGVFIPLGVTNAVEVARAYLKSKGALHPQLGGVSALLKRLYVFKAKASYKLGRRRSEEAVISVDAEGEVYEGVPPLINTVNFYVEYETSREDYYSAREIAIRYITSRIVPEGAQDIKIQLKNHALAWVAALYAIRFKVGLVDVVVHVDKKGRVVKMERGRLTDDLVRGAYGGEVVRGDGYKVRLDQGNLVEELKLNEFGEVVARARAVKESYAVEVASKFFGIAGEDVRYKREGGAVKVDIFLNGHHHLAKVDENGEVVDYVVVPDAEIYEGFEKGYNIRMRALIVKTVEDGEEVVRVVTSEGVVDEKRAKRSLLRKIGSSLAGLVKKSEEYSIDRADPLNLI
;
A
#
# COMPACT_ATOMS: atom_id res chain seq x y z
N MET A 1 8.83 -3.15 -6.30
CA MET A 1 9.64 -2.50 -7.33
C MET A 1 10.92 -3.31 -7.43
N GLY A 2 11.30 -3.73 -8.63
CA GLY A 2 12.57 -4.43 -8.84
C GLY A 2 13.73 -3.44 -8.86
N VAL A 3 14.96 -3.95 -8.87
CA VAL A 3 16.19 -3.14 -9.04
C VAL A 3 16.05 -2.11 -10.17
N LEU A 4 15.45 -2.51 -11.29
CA LEU A 4 15.31 -1.65 -12.45
C LEU A 4 14.36 -0.47 -12.21
N ASP A 5 13.31 -0.65 -11.42
CA ASP A 5 12.39 0.43 -11.09
C ASP A 5 13.09 1.50 -10.24
N ILE A 6 13.98 1.07 -9.33
CA ILE A 6 14.79 1.96 -8.49
C ILE A 6 15.73 2.79 -9.36
N LEU A 7 16.48 2.14 -10.24
CA LEU A 7 17.38 2.83 -11.16
C LEU A 7 16.63 3.80 -12.10
N THR A 8 15.39 3.47 -12.45
CA THR A 8 14.51 4.34 -13.26
C THR A 8 13.92 5.50 -12.45
N SER A 9 13.85 5.40 -11.12
CA SER A 9 13.38 6.47 -10.23
C SER A 9 14.44 7.54 -9.95
N LEU A 10 15.72 7.27 -10.22
CA LEU A 10 16.80 8.26 -10.14
C LEU A 10 16.60 9.36 -11.19
N SER A 11 17.01 10.58 -10.88
CA SER A 11 17.23 11.60 -11.92
C SER A 11 18.30 11.14 -12.92
N SER A 12 18.36 11.76 -14.09
CA SER A 12 19.34 11.37 -15.12
C SER A 12 20.77 11.55 -14.61
N GLU A 13 21.03 12.63 -13.88
CA GLU A 13 22.33 12.94 -13.26
C GLU A 13 22.69 11.93 -12.16
N GLU A 14 21.72 11.57 -11.30
CA GLU A 14 21.94 10.55 -10.27
C GLU A 14 22.24 9.18 -10.86
N PHE A 15 21.57 8.81 -11.95
CA PHE A 15 21.83 7.55 -12.63
C PHE A 15 23.20 7.54 -13.34
N GLU A 16 23.62 8.66 -13.93
CA GLU A 16 24.97 8.81 -14.48
C GLU A 16 26.04 8.64 -13.39
N LYS A 17 25.89 9.35 -12.27
CA LYS A 17 26.77 9.22 -11.11
C LYS A 17 26.78 7.79 -10.55
N TYR A 18 25.60 7.17 -10.46
CA TYR A 18 25.47 5.78 -10.02
C TYR A 18 26.29 4.82 -10.90
N VAL A 19 26.19 4.97 -12.23
CA VAL A 19 26.94 4.16 -13.17
C VAL A 19 28.45 4.38 -13.00
N ALA A 20 28.88 5.65 -12.89
CA ALA A 20 30.28 6.00 -12.69
C ALA A 20 30.87 5.40 -11.40
N ASP A 21 30.17 5.57 -10.28
CA ASP A 21 30.70 5.27 -8.95
C ASP A 21 30.59 3.77 -8.60
N TYR A 22 29.58 3.06 -9.12
CA TYR A 22 29.28 1.70 -8.67
C TYR A 22 29.29 0.65 -9.78
N VAL A 23 28.87 0.97 -11.00
CA VAL A 23 28.75 -0.03 -12.07
C VAL A 23 30.06 -0.22 -12.82
N LEU A 24 30.71 0.88 -13.24
CA LEU A 24 31.94 0.83 -14.03
C LEU A 24 33.12 0.18 -13.27
N PRO A 25 33.35 0.43 -11.97
CA PRO A 25 34.45 -0.20 -11.24
C PRO A 25 34.37 -1.73 -11.23
N VAL A 26 33.17 -2.29 -11.11
CA VAL A 26 32.96 -3.75 -11.09
C VAL A 26 33.25 -4.39 -12.45
N LEU A 27 33.15 -3.61 -13.54
CA LEU A 27 33.56 -4.03 -14.88
C LEU A 27 35.08 -3.92 -15.12
N GLY A 28 35.84 -3.45 -14.12
CA GLY A 28 37.27 -3.16 -14.26
C GLY A 28 37.55 -1.88 -15.05
N LEU A 29 36.58 -0.95 -15.09
CA LEU A 29 36.71 0.34 -15.76
C LEU A 29 36.95 1.44 -14.71
N ARG A 30 38.10 2.11 -14.79
CA ARG A 30 38.46 3.23 -13.91
C ARG A 30 37.94 4.53 -14.51
N VAL A 31 37.11 5.27 -13.77
CA VAL A 31 36.59 6.56 -14.22
C VAL A 31 37.70 7.61 -14.20
N HIS A 32 37.87 8.31 -15.32
CA HIS A 32 38.81 9.44 -15.44
C HIS A 32 38.11 10.78 -15.35
N ASN A 33 36.96 10.89 -16.01
CA ASN A 33 36.20 12.14 -16.04
C ASN A 33 34.71 11.85 -16.23
N VAL A 34 33.87 12.60 -15.53
CA VAL A 34 32.43 12.69 -15.79
C VAL A 34 32.23 13.99 -16.56
N VAL A 35 31.87 13.89 -17.84
CA VAL A 35 31.79 15.03 -18.75
C VAL A 35 30.51 15.83 -18.50
N GLY A 36 29.36 15.14 -18.38
CA GLY A 36 28.05 15.62 -17.92
C GLY A 36 27.49 16.91 -18.55
N GLY A 37 26.21 16.90 -18.96
CA GLY A 37 25.44 18.12 -19.25
C GLY A 37 25.28 18.48 -20.74
N PRO A 38 24.73 19.67 -21.08
CA PRO A 38 24.24 20.01 -22.43
C PRO A 38 25.29 19.97 -23.56
N TYR A 39 26.58 19.85 -23.21
CA TYR A 39 27.72 19.85 -24.12
C TYR A 39 28.52 18.54 -24.07
N ASP A 40 27.95 17.46 -23.51
CA ASP A 40 28.57 16.13 -23.42
C ASP A 40 28.90 15.50 -24.78
N ARG A 41 28.29 16.02 -25.86
CA ARG A 41 28.48 15.59 -27.26
C ARG A 41 28.37 14.07 -27.43
N GLY A 42 27.55 13.40 -26.62
CA GLY A 42 27.36 11.95 -26.72
C GLY A 42 28.32 11.09 -25.90
N CYS A 43 29.05 11.68 -24.95
CA CYS A 43 29.92 10.97 -24.01
C CYS A 43 29.72 11.49 -22.58
N ASP A 44 29.02 10.74 -21.74
CA ASP A 44 28.72 11.18 -20.37
C ASP A 44 29.91 10.95 -19.44
N ILE A 45 30.59 9.80 -19.60
CA ILE A 45 31.72 9.40 -18.75
C ILE A 45 32.88 8.90 -19.64
N ILE A 46 34.09 9.33 -19.33
CA ILE A 46 35.32 8.78 -19.89
C ILE A 46 35.96 7.88 -18.85
N ALA A 47 36.15 6.61 -19.21
CA ALA A 47 36.80 5.61 -18.37
C ALA A 47 37.99 4.95 -19.09
N GLU A 48 38.82 4.24 -18.34
CA GLU A 48 39.90 3.41 -18.87
C GLU A 48 39.70 1.97 -18.44
N ASP A 49 39.80 1.03 -19.38
CA ASP A 49 39.81 -0.39 -19.06
C ASP A 49 41.14 -0.75 -18.40
N THR A 50 41.10 -1.07 -17.11
CA THR A 50 42.29 -1.33 -16.31
C THR A 50 43.09 -2.55 -16.75
N ARG A 51 42.50 -3.44 -17.57
CA ARG A 51 43.16 -4.64 -18.10
C ARG A 51 43.92 -4.37 -19.39
N PHE A 52 43.40 -3.47 -20.23
CA PHE A 52 43.89 -3.25 -21.60
C PHE A 52 44.42 -1.83 -21.84
N GLY A 53 44.20 -0.89 -20.93
CA GLY A 53 44.61 0.52 -21.04
C GLY A 53 43.80 1.36 -22.03
N SER A 54 42.81 0.78 -22.72
CA SER A 54 41.97 1.45 -23.71
C SER A 54 41.01 2.47 -23.08
N ARG A 55 40.84 3.63 -23.69
CA ARG A 55 39.85 4.65 -23.31
C ARG A 55 38.45 4.29 -23.80
N VAL A 56 37.49 4.37 -22.90
CA VAL A 56 36.09 4.02 -23.14
C VAL A 56 35.22 5.27 -23.02
N CYS A 57 34.47 5.57 -24.07
CA CYS A 57 33.39 6.55 -24.02
C CYS A 57 32.12 5.87 -23.53
N VAL A 58 31.57 6.30 -22.40
CA VAL A 58 30.36 5.72 -21.83
C VAL A 58 29.21 6.73 -21.94
N GLN A 59 28.11 6.29 -22.55
CA GLN A 59 26.85 7.03 -22.55
C GLN A 59 25.85 6.32 -21.65
N VAL A 60 25.28 7.07 -20.74
CA VAL A 60 24.30 6.64 -19.75
C VAL A 60 22.92 7.21 -20.12
N LYS A 61 21.92 6.33 -20.26
CA LYS A 61 20.54 6.74 -20.58
C LYS A 61 19.53 6.11 -19.61
N ARG A 62 19.02 6.91 -18.69
CA ARG A 62 17.87 6.55 -17.84
C ARG A 62 16.56 6.74 -18.62
N TYR A 63 16.06 5.69 -19.25
CA TYR A 63 14.81 5.67 -20.01
C TYR A 63 13.77 4.78 -19.35
N SER A 64 12.49 5.08 -19.58
CA SER A 64 11.40 4.21 -19.17
C SER A 64 11.42 2.90 -19.95
N PRO A 65 10.80 1.82 -19.45
CA PRO A 65 10.76 0.53 -20.13
C PRO A 65 10.22 0.60 -21.58
N GLU A 66 9.30 1.52 -21.85
CA GLU A 66 8.66 1.73 -23.16
C GLU A 66 9.56 2.52 -24.13
N ARG A 67 10.44 3.37 -23.61
CA ARG A 67 11.35 4.19 -24.43
C ARG A 67 12.67 3.46 -24.65
N LYS A 68 12.92 3.01 -25.87
CA LYS A 68 14.16 2.33 -26.25
C LYS A 68 15.25 3.31 -26.69
N VAL A 69 16.51 2.91 -26.52
CA VAL A 69 17.68 3.56 -27.11
C VAL A 69 17.62 3.41 -28.63
N THR A 70 17.88 4.50 -29.34
CA THR A 70 17.70 4.62 -30.79
C THR A 70 19.03 4.74 -31.54
N GLU A 71 19.02 4.63 -32.87
CA GLU A 71 20.23 4.86 -33.67
C GLU A 71 20.84 6.24 -33.44
N LYS A 72 20.01 7.25 -33.14
CA LYS A 72 20.49 8.59 -32.84
C LYS A 72 21.41 8.57 -31.62
N ASP A 73 21.03 7.86 -30.57
CA ASP A 73 21.83 7.73 -29.35
C ASP A 73 23.17 7.03 -29.65
N VAL A 74 23.16 5.98 -30.48
CA VAL A 74 24.39 5.27 -30.89
C VAL A 74 25.29 6.17 -31.75
N ARG A 75 24.73 6.95 -32.68
CA ARG A 75 25.50 7.93 -33.48
C ARG A 75 26.14 9.01 -32.62
N ASN A 76 25.46 9.45 -31.56
CA ASN A 76 26.03 10.39 -30.61
C ASN A 76 27.25 9.80 -29.90
N VAL A 77 27.20 8.51 -29.51
CA VAL A 77 28.37 7.83 -28.92
C VAL A 77 29.54 7.79 -29.88
N LEU A 78 29.30 7.51 -31.17
CA LEU A 78 30.37 7.52 -32.19
C LEU A 78 31.03 8.89 -32.30
N PHE A 79 30.21 9.95 -32.31
CA PHE A 79 30.72 11.31 -32.31
C PHE A 79 31.51 11.62 -31.04
N GLY A 80 31.00 11.24 -29.86
CA GLY A 80 31.70 11.41 -28.58
C GLY A 80 33.04 10.67 -28.54
N MET A 81 33.09 9.43 -29.06
CA MET A 81 34.32 8.66 -29.19
C MET A 81 35.37 9.38 -30.04
N GLU A 82 34.97 9.94 -31.18
CA GLU A 82 35.87 10.71 -32.06
C GLU A 82 36.39 11.97 -31.35
N GLN A 83 35.50 12.74 -30.73
CA GLN A 83 35.85 13.99 -30.05
C GLN A 83 36.79 13.76 -28.86
N HIS A 84 36.56 12.72 -28.07
CA HIS A 84 37.34 12.42 -26.86
C HIS A 84 38.48 11.42 -27.09
N ARG A 85 38.68 10.99 -28.35
CA ARG A 85 39.71 10.02 -28.77
C ARG A 85 39.62 8.72 -27.95
N CYS A 86 38.42 8.18 -27.83
CA CYS A 86 38.17 6.92 -27.16
C CYS A 86 38.28 5.75 -28.16
N ASP A 87 38.81 4.63 -27.69
CA ASP A 87 39.03 3.43 -28.52
C ASP A 87 37.74 2.59 -28.68
N ARG A 88 36.83 2.69 -27.72
CA ARG A 88 35.56 1.94 -27.67
C ARG A 88 34.43 2.75 -27.03
N GLY A 89 33.20 2.37 -27.36
CA GLY A 89 31.98 2.93 -26.77
C GLY A 89 31.27 1.93 -25.87
N LEU A 90 30.57 2.42 -24.85
CA LEU A 90 29.68 1.65 -23.99
C LEU A 90 28.39 2.42 -23.76
N ILE A 91 27.24 1.79 -23.97
CA ILE A 91 25.93 2.35 -23.61
C ILE A 91 25.39 1.63 -22.37
N VAL A 92 25.06 2.37 -21.31
CA VAL A 92 24.38 1.85 -20.13
C VAL A 92 22.98 2.45 -20.05
N THR A 93 21.94 1.62 -19.94
CA THR A 93 20.56 2.10 -19.90
C THR A 93 19.68 1.28 -18.97
N THR A 94 18.66 1.93 -18.39
CA THR A 94 17.56 1.27 -17.67
C THR A 94 16.51 0.65 -18.59
N SER A 95 16.61 0.87 -19.91
CA SER A 95 15.69 0.31 -20.90
C SER A 95 16.41 -0.70 -21.80
N ASP A 96 15.98 -0.83 -23.06
CA ASP A 96 16.64 -1.67 -24.06
C ASP A 96 16.99 -0.87 -25.32
N LEU A 97 17.80 -1.44 -26.19
CA LEU A 97 18.07 -0.89 -27.51
C LEU A 97 17.00 -1.37 -28.50
N ASN A 98 16.59 -0.51 -29.43
CA ASN A 98 15.76 -0.96 -30.54
C ASN A 98 16.61 -1.74 -31.58
N GLY A 99 15.95 -2.49 -32.46
CA GLY A 99 16.62 -3.34 -33.46
C GLY A 99 17.65 -2.59 -34.32
N PRO A 100 17.31 -1.43 -34.91
CA PRO A 100 18.26 -0.63 -35.68
C PRO A 100 19.48 -0.14 -34.86
N ALA A 101 19.26 0.34 -33.63
CA ALA A 101 20.34 0.75 -32.73
C ALA A 101 21.29 -0.41 -32.40
N LEU A 102 20.74 -1.61 -32.18
CA LEU A 102 21.54 -2.81 -31.92
C LEU A 102 22.42 -3.19 -33.12
N SER A 103 21.88 -3.13 -34.33
CA SER A 103 22.64 -3.35 -35.56
C SER A 103 23.78 -2.34 -35.71
N LEU A 104 23.49 -1.06 -35.47
CA LEU A 104 24.49 0.01 -35.56
C LEU A 104 25.58 -0.13 -34.49
N ALA A 105 25.21 -0.43 -33.24
CA ALA A 105 26.16 -0.64 -32.16
C ALA A 105 27.13 -1.80 -32.48
N ARG A 106 26.60 -2.90 -33.04
CA ARG A 106 27.43 -4.04 -33.49
C ARG A 106 28.39 -3.67 -34.62
N GLN A 107 27.92 -2.90 -35.61
CA GLN A 107 28.74 -2.48 -36.75
C GLN A 107 29.97 -1.69 -36.29
N TYR A 108 29.82 -0.82 -35.28
CA TYR A 108 30.89 0.05 -34.81
C TYR A 108 31.52 -0.40 -33.48
N ARG A 109 31.26 -1.64 -33.02
CA ARG A 109 31.83 -2.22 -31.79
C ARG A 109 31.57 -1.37 -30.54
N ILE A 110 30.35 -0.86 -30.41
CA ILE A 110 29.85 -0.23 -29.19
C ILE A 110 29.23 -1.31 -28.30
N ASP A 111 29.78 -1.49 -27.11
CA ASP A 111 29.23 -2.38 -26.08
C ASP A 111 27.93 -1.80 -25.50
N TYR A 112 27.09 -2.64 -24.91
CA TYR A 112 25.92 -2.16 -24.18
C TYR A 112 25.55 -3.02 -22.96
N ILE A 113 24.95 -2.34 -21.99
CA ILE A 113 24.31 -2.89 -20.79
C ILE A 113 22.88 -2.36 -20.76
N ASN A 114 21.93 -3.24 -21.09
CA ASN A 114 20.50 -2.92 -21.00
C ASN A 114 19.97 -3.11 -19.57
N GLY A 115 18.74 -2.69 -19.32
CA GLY A 115 18.15 -2.66 -17.99
C GLY A 115 18.12 -4.03 -17.31
N ALA A 116 17.78 -5.09 -18.05
CA ALA A 116 17.75 -6.45 -17.51
C ALA A 116 19.15 -6.97 -17.13
N ARG A 117 20.18 -6.64 -17.93
CA ARG A 117 21.57 -6.99 -17.60
C ARG A 117 22.07 -6.16 -16.42
N LEU A 118 21.75 -4.87 -16.39
CA LEU A 118 22.12 -3.97 -15.30
C LEU A 118 21.54 -4.45 -13.98
N ALA A 119 20.24 -4.78 -13.95
CA ALA A 119 19.58 -5.29 -12.75
C ALA A 119 20.24 -6.58 -12.24
N ARG A 120 20.51 -7.54 -13.12
CA ARG A 120 21.24 -8.78 -12.75
C ARG A 120 22.63 -8.50 -12.21
N MET A 121 23.39 -7.59 -12.83
CA MET A 121 24.72 -7.24 -12.33
C MET A 121 24.66 -6.65 -10.93
N VAL A 122 23.68 -5.78 -10.67
CA VAL A 122 23.46 -5.19 -9.34
C VAL A 122 23.22 -6.28 -8.30
N GLU A 123 22.39 -7.28 -8.61
CA GLU A 123 22.08 -8.39 -7.71
C GLU A 123 23.26 -9.37 -7.56
N GLU A 124 23.82 -9.85 -8.66
CA GLU A 124 24.88 -10.87 -8.70
C GLU A 124 26.20 -10.37 -8.12
N GLN A 125 26.50 -9.08 -8.29
CA GLN A 125 27.76 -8.47 -7.87
C GLN A 125 27.60 -7.59 -6.63
N LEU A 126 26.41 -7.60 -6.01
CA LEU A 126 26.08 -6.84 -4.80
C LEU A 126 26.41 -5.36 -4.94
N ILE A 127 26.17 -4.79 -6.12
CA ILE A 127 26.41 -3.37 -6.38
C ILE A 127 25.43 -2.58 -5.49
N PRO A 128 25.90 -1.58 -4.72
CA PRO A 128 25.01 -0.83 -3.84
C PRO A 128 23.86 -0.20 -4.64
N LEU A 129 22.70 -0.01 -4.02
CA LEU A 129 21.61 0.80 -4.58
C LEU A 129 21.53 2.12 -3.82
N VAL A 130 21.45 3.22 -4.56
CA VAL A 130 21.33 4.58 -4.00
C VAL A 130 19.88 5.07 -4.06
N MET A 131 19.48 5.84 -3.05
CA MET A 131 18.17 6.45 -2.99
C MET A 131 18.10 7.71 -3.87
N PRO A 132 17.00 7.93 -4.61
CA PRO A 132 16.77 9.21 -5.27
C PRO A 132 16.69 10.35 -4.24
N LYS A 133 17.36 11.47 -4.53
CA LYS A 133 17.33 12.71 -3.74
C LYS A 133 15.91 13.19 -3.48
N ALA A 134 14.97 12.99 -4.41
CA ALA A 134 13.57 13.35 -4.22
C ALA A 134 12.91 12.55 -3.06
N VAL A 135 13.26 11.26 -2.91
CA VAL A 135 12.77 10.43 -1.82
C VAL A 135 13.39 10.86 -0.49
N VAL A 136 14.66 11.25 -0.51
CA VAL A 136 15.37 11.79 0.67
C VAL A 136 14.86 13.18 1.07
N ALA A 137 14.56 14.05 0.10
CA ALA A 137 14.01 15.37 0.37
C ALA A 137 12.61 15.31 1.01
N ALA A 138 11.77 14.35 0.61
CA ALA A 138 10.46 14.11 1.22
C ALA A 138 10.57 13.69 2.70
N VAL A 139 11.70 13.07 3.09
CA VAL A 139 12.01 12.67 4.48
C VAL A 139 12.40 13.86 5.36
N HIS A 140 12.95 14.94 4.78
CA HIS A 140 13.49 16.07 5.54
C HIS A 140 12.48 17.19 5.84
N GLN A 141 11.24 17.11 5.34
CA GLN A 141 10.26 18.19 5.52
C GLN A 141 9.61 18.25 6.93
N GLU A 142 9.83 17.26 7.81
CA GLU A 142 9.24 17.26 9.17
C GLU A 142 10.21 17.63 10.32
N GLU A 143 11.52 17.84 10.09
CA GLU A 143 12.49 18.17 11.16
C GLU A 143 13.15 19.56 11.04
N GLY A 144 12.63 20.43 10.18
CA GLY A 144 13.21 21.76 9.99
C GLY A 144 14.39 21.71 9.03
N SER A 145 14.11 22.14 7.79
CA SER A 145 15.05 22.63 6.78
C SER A 145 16.49 22.11 6.86
N HIS A 146 16.79 20.99 6.21
CA HIS A 146 18.06 20.83 5.50
C HIS A 146 17.80 19.98 4.25
N GLU A 147 18.49 20.31 3.15
CA GLU A 147 18.51 19.53 1.92
C GLU A 147 18.88 18.06 2.19
N ALA A 148 18.82 17.18 1.18
CA ALA A 148 19.40 15.84 1.27
C ALA A 148 20.92 15.94 1.54
N VAL A 149 21.31 16.11 2.81
CA VAL A 149 22.71 16.28 3.21
C VAL A 149 23.36 14.91 3.13
N GLU A 150 24.30 14.76 2.18
CA GLU A 150 25.23 13.64 2.18
C GLU A 150 26.04 13.67 3.49
N ARG A 151 26.06 12.53 4.18
CA ARG A 151 26.74 12.34 5.46
C ARG A 151 27.92 11.41 5.27
N GLU A 152 29.09 11.83 5.69
CA GLU A 152 30.27 10.96 5.71
C GLU A 152 30.08 9.81 6.70
N VAL A 153 30.46 8.62 6.25
CA VAL A 153 30.47 7.40 7.04
C VAL A 153 31.85 7.22 7.64
N ARG A 154 31.91 6.76 8.90
CA ARG A 154 33.18 6.54 9.62
C ARG A 154 34.00 5.40 8.99
N ASP A 155 35.29 5.41 9.30
CA ASP A 155 36.27 4.40 8.88
C ASP A 155 36.30 4.23 7.35
N ASP A 156 36.39 3.00 6.83
CA ASP A 156 36.54 2.74 5.39
C ASP A 156 35.20 2.77 4.61
N GLY A 157 34.11 3.23 5.25
CA GLY A 157 32.79 3.33 4.66
C GLY A 157 31.83 2.20 5.07
N VAL A 158 30.65 2.18 4.44
CA VAL A 158 29.58 1.22 4.70
C VAL A 158 29.28 0.36 3.48
N PHE A 159 29.14 -0.94 3.72
CA PHE A 159 28.53 -1.88 2.79
C PHE A 159 27.01 -1.91 2.99
N ILE A 160 26.26 -1.84 1.89
CA ILE A 160 24.80 -1.87 1.88
C ILE A 160 24.33 -3.15 1.16
N PRO A 161 24.11 -4.28 1.87
CA PRO A 161 23.72 -5.54 1.26
C PRO A 161 22.29 -5.49 0.69
N LEU A 162 21.39 -4.81 1.41
CA LEU A 162 20.04 -4.53 0.96
C LEU A 162 19.92 -3.04 0.68
N GLY A 163 19.64 -2.69 -0.57
CA GLY A 163 19.36 -1.32 -0.96
C GLY A 163 18.24 -0.70 -0.12
N VAL A 164 18.39 0.57 0.25
CA VAL A 164 17.41 1.28 1.09
C VAL A 164 16.02 1.27 0.45
N THR A 165 15.92 1.40 -0.87
CA THR A 165 14.63 1.37 -1.57
C THR A 165 13.96 0.00 -1.44
N ASN A 166 14.72 -1.09 -1.58
CA ASN A 166 14.22 -2.45 -1.35
C ASN A 166 13.71 -2.60 0.09
N ALA A 167 14.43 -2.06 1.07
CA ALA A 167 13.99 -2.07 2.47
C ALA A 167 12.67 -1.31 2.67
N VAL A 168 12.55 -0.11 2.08
CA VAL A 168 11.32 0.71 2.11
C VAL A 168 10.15 -0.02 1.48
N GLU A 169 10.37 -0.76 0.41
CA GLU A 169 9.34 -1.53 -0.27
C GLU A 169 8.88 -2.75 0.50
N VAL A 170 9.82 -3.50 1.07
CA VAL A 170 9.51 -4.59 2.01
C VAL A 170 8.63 -4.07 3.13
N ALA A 171 9.02 -2.93 3.74
CA ALA A 171 8.24 -2.31 4.80
C ALA A 171 6.85 -1.85 4.32
N ARG A 172 6.77 -1.22 3.14
CA ARG A 172 5.51 -0.74 2.55
C ARG A 172 4.56 -1.89 2.22
N ALA A 173 5.07 -2.97 1.62
CA ALA A 173 4.31 -4.17 1.32
C ALA A 173 3.81 -4.83 2.62
N TYR A 174 4.67 -4.89 3.64
CA TYR A 174 4.29 -5.35 4.96
C TYR A 174 3.14 -4.52 5.57
N LEU A 175 3.23 -3.19 5.55
CA LEU A 175 2.16 -2.32 6.04
C LEU A 175 0.84 -2.52 5.29
N LYS A 176 0.88 -2.62 3.95
CA LYS A 176 -0.31 -2.92 3.15
C LYS A 176 -0.94 -4.25 3.54
N SER A 177 -0.14 -5.27 3.83
CA SER A 177 -0.65 -6.56 4.32
C SER A 177 -1.31 -6.48 5.70
N LYS A 178 -1.01 -5.42 6.48
CA LYS A 178 -1.66 -5.09 7.76
C LYS A 178 -2.89 -4.19 7.61
N GLY A 179 -3.31 -3.87 6.39
CA GLY A 179 -4.50 -3.05 6.13
C GLY A 179 -4.24 -1.54 6.06
N ALA A 180 -2.98 -1.11 5.99
CA ALA A 180 -2.64 0.27 5.64
C ALA A 180 -2.97 0.54 4.17
N LEU A 181 -3.72 1.60 3.89
CA LEU A 181 -4.12 1.96 2.53
C LEU A 181 -3.05 2.86 1.88
N HIS A 182 -2.62 3.90 2.58
CA HIS A 182 -1.75 4.95 2.05
C HIS A 182 -0.54 5.24 2.97
N PRO A 183 0.40 4.30 3.14
CA PRO A 183 1.61 4.56 3.90
C PRO A 183 2.49 5.61 3.19
N GLN A 184 2.76 6.74 3.84
CA GLN A 184 3.64 7.80 3.33
C GLN A 184 5.00 7.68 4.01
N LEU A 185 6.09 7.72 3.24
CA LEU A 185 7.43 7.58 3.81
C LEU A 185 7.77 8.87 4.58
N GLY A 186 8.04 8.74 5.87
CA GLY A 186 8.48 9.84 6.74
C GLY A 186 9.98 9.84 7.01
N GLY A 187 10.65 8.68 6.91
CA GLY A 187 12.10 8.64 7.08
C GLY A 187 12.73 7.27 7.06
N VAL A 188 14.06 7.26 6.93
CA VAL A 188 14.88 6.07 7.03
C VAL A 188 16.07 6.36 7.93
N SER A 189 16.35 5.45 8.85
CA SER A 189 17.65 5.33 9.48
C SER A 189 18.17 3.89 9.37
N ALA A 190 19.47 3.70 9.58
CA ALA A 190 20.08 2.38 9.63
C ALA A 190 20.99 2.23 10.84
N LEU A 191 20.93 1.04 11.46
CA LEU A 191 21.93 0.57 12.40
C LEU A 191 23.08 -0.06 11.62
N LEU A 192 24.25 0.56 11.75
CA LEU A 192 25.50 0.11 11.18
C LEU A 192 26.26 -0.73 12.19
N LYS A 193 26.52 -1.99 11.83
CA LYS A 193 27.37 -2.89 12.61
C LYS A 193 28.72 -3.06 11.96
N ARG A 194 29.70 -3.56 12.71
CA ARG A 194 31.05 -3.77 12.22
C ARG A 194 31.13 -4.76 11.07
N LEU A 195 31.93 -4.41 10.07
CA LEU A 195 32.42 -5.27 9.01
C LEU A 195 33.95 -5.31 9.11
N TYR A 196 34.49 -6.49 9.39
CA TYR A 196 35.91 -6.72 9.56
C TYR A 196 36.52 -7.28 8.28
N VAL A 197 37.49 -6.55 7.71
CA VAL A 197 38.19 -6.98 6.50
C VAL A 197 39.55 -7.56 6.90
N PHE A 198 39.71 -8.86 6.67
CA PHE A 198 40.93 -9.59 6.97
C PHE A 198 41.70 -9.91 5.69
N LYS A 199 42.99 -9.55 5.68
CA LYS A 199 43.93 -10.12 4.73
C LYS A 199 44.54 -11.38 5.33
N ALA A 200 44.29 -12.51 4.69
CA ALA A 200 44.72 -13.81 5.17
C ALA A 200 45.86 -14.38 4.33
N LYS A 201 46.77 -15.07 4.99
CA LYS A 201 47.77 -15.92 4.35
C LYS A 201 47.64 -17.34 4.91
N ALA A 202 47.21 -18.26 4.06
CA ALA A 202 47.18 -19.69 4.35
C ALA A 202 48.51 -20.31 3.90
N SER A 203 49.23 -20.98 4.78
CA SER A 203 50.43 -21.74 4.45
C SER A 203 50.21 -23.21 4.80
N TYR A 204 50.52 -24.11 3.87
CA TYR A 204 50.25 -25.54 4.03
C TYR A 204 51.25 -26.39 3.24
N LYS A 205 51.32 -27.70 3.54
CA LYS A 205 52.16 -28.68 2.85
C LYS A 205 51.29 -29.63 2.03
N LEU A 206 51.52 -29.65 0.72
CA LEU A 206 50.91 -30.59 -0.22
C LEU A 206 51.99 -31.03 -1.22
N GLY A 207 52.72 -32.09 -0.86
CA GLY A 207 54.00 -32.46 -1.47
C GLY A 207 55.12 -31.48 -1.11
N ARG A 208 55.00 -30.22 -1.58
CA ARG A 208 55.86 -29.08 -1.23
C ARG A 208 55.12 -28.05 -0.39
N ARG A 209 55.85 -27.16 0.28
CA ARG A 209 55.26 -26.03 1.01
C ARG A 209 54.65 -25.04 0.02
N ARG A 210 53.40 -24.65 0.24
CA ARG A 210 52.66 -23.67 -0.54
C ARG A 210 52.11 -22.58 0.37
N SER A 211 51.82 -21.43 -0.21
CA SER A 211 51.08 -20.37 0.48
C SER A 211 50.18 -19.63 -0.48
N GLU A 212 48.98 -19.33 -0.02
CA GLU A 212 47.98 -18.55 -0.75
C GLU A 212 47.51 -17.38 0.10
N GLU A 213 47.23 -16.25 -0.55
CA GLU A 213 46.67 -15.07 0.10
C GLU A 213 45.23 -14.87 -0.37
N ALA A 214 44.38 -14.42 0.54
CA ALA A 214 43.01 -14.05 0.24
C ALA A 214 42.58 -12.87 1.10
N VAL A 215 41.55 -12.16 0.65
CA VAL A 215 40.85 -11.16 1.44
C VAL A 215 39.46 -11.67 1.73
N ILE A 216 39.04 -11.58 2.98
CA ILE A 216 37.72 -11.99 3.44
C ILE A 216 37.15 -10.92 4.34
N SER A 217 35.88 -10.61 4.16
CA SER A 217 35.14 -9.72 5.06
C SER A 217 34.15 -10.53 5.87
N VAL A 218 34.05 -10.24 7.16
CA VAL A 218 33.09 -10.89 8.06
C VAL A 218 32.40 -9.81 8.88
N ASP A 219 31.06 -9.80 8.87
CA ASP A 219 30.31 -8.85 9.68
C ASP A 219 30.07 -9.33 11.11
N ALA A 220 29.61 -8.42 11.97
CA ALA A 220 29.31 -8.67 13.38
C ALA A 220 28.28 -9.78 13.62
N GLU A 221 27.47 -10.14 12.62
CA GLU A 221 26.49 -11.22 12.70
C GLU A 221 27.04 -12.55 12.16
N GLY A 222 28.33 -12.56 11.77
CA GLY A 222 29.05 -13.73 11.29
C GLY A 222 28.86 -14.05 9.81
N GLU A 223 28.27 -13.14 9.04
CA GLU A 223 28.11 -13.33 7.60
C GLU A 223 29.43 -13.06 6.88
N VAL A 224 29.75 -13.92 5.91
CA VAL A 224 31.03 -13.93 5.20
C VAL A 224 30.85 -13.41 3.79
N TYR A 225 31.74 -12.49 3.38
CA TYR A 225 31.83 -11.95 2.04
C TYR A 225 33.23 -12.20 1.48
N GLU A 226 33.32 -12.76 0.27
CA GLU A 226 34.61 -12.94 -0.41
C GLU A 226 35.15 -11.57 -0.86
N GLY A 227 36.41 -11.25 -0.53
CA GLY A 227 37.02 -9.97 -0.84
C GLY A 227 36.54 -8.81 0.06
N VAL A 228 36.70 -7.58 -0.45
CA VAL A 228 36.16 -6.36 0.17
C VAL A 228 34.85 -6.04 -0.54
N PRO A 229 33.70 -6.01 0.15
CA PRO A 229 32.44 -5.62 -0.48
C PRO A 229 32.48 -4.14 -0.90
N PRO A 230 31.60 -3.69 -1.79
CA PRO A 230 31.57 -2.30 -2.23
C PRO A 230 31.21 -1.39 -1.05
N LEU A 231 32.18 -0.56 -0.64
CA LEU A 231 32.03 0.39 0.45
C LEU A 231 31.70 1.77 -0.11
N ILE A 232 30.76 2.45 0.54
CA ILE A 232 30.40 3.83 0.24
C ILE A 232 30.73 4.72 1.43
N ASN A 233 31.29 5.89 1.15
CA ASN A 233 31.75 6.80 2.20
C ASN A 233 30.73 7.88 2.54
N THR A 234 29.65 7.97 1.78
CA THR A 234 28.57 8.93 1.99
C THR A 234 27.21 8.26 1.91
N VAL A 235 26.33 8.60 2.85
CA VAL A 235 24.93 8.17 2.88
C VAL A 235 24.01 9.37 3.01
N ASN A 236 22.77 9.23 2.53
CA ASN A 236 21.77 10.30 2.56
C ASN A 236 20.63 9.99 3.55
N PHE A 237 20.90 9.18 4.56
CA PHE A 237 19.99 8.82 5.64
C PHE A 237 20.72 8.80 6.99
N TYR A 238 19.97 8.80 8.09
CA TYR A 238 20.56 8.77 9.43
C TYR A 238 21.17 7.40 9.74
N VAL A 239 22.35 7.40 10.36
CA VAL A 239 23.05 6.18 10.74
C VAL A 239 23.40 6.17 12.22
N GLU A 240 23.17 5.04 12.87
CA GLU A 240 23.64 4.73 14.21
C GLU A 240 24.73 3.67 14.12
N TYR A 241 25.71 3.73 15.02
CA TYR A 241 26.87 2.84 15.00
C TYR A 241 26.85 1.92 16.22
N GLU A 242 26.93 0.61 16.00
CA GLU A 242 27.04 -0.39 17.06
C GLU A 242 28.33 -1.19 16.92
N THR A 243 29.05 -1.33 18.03
CA THR A 243 30.31 -2.08 18.10
C THR A 243 30.35 -2.91 19.36
N SER A 244 30.77 -4.17 19.24
CA SER A 244 31.13 -5.02 20.38
C SER A 244 32.54 -5.58 20.22
N ARG A 245 33.25 -5.79 21.34
CA ARG A 245 34.59 -6.42 21.32
C ARG A 245 34.49 -7.90 21.00
N GLU A 246 33.44 -8.56 21.47
CA GLU A 246 33.16 -9.97 21.20
C GLU A 246 32.94 -10.25 19.70
N ASP A 247 32.37 -9.28 18.96
CA ASP A 247 32.12 -9.39 17.51
C ASP A 247 33.43 -9.60 16.74
N TYR A 248 34.49 -8.88 17.12
CA TYR A 248 35.80 -9.00 16.47
C TYR A 248 36.38 -10.41 16.61
N TYR A 249 36.36 -10.97 17.83
CA TYR A 249 36.90 -12.30 18.07
C TYR A 249 36.09 -13.37 17.33
N SER A 250 34.76 -13.24 17.35
CA SER A 250 33.84 -14.12 16.62
C SER A 250 34.09 -14.06 15.11
N ALA A 251 34.17 -12.86 14.53
CA ALA A 251 34.45 -12.64 13.12
C ALA A 251 35.82 -13.22 12.72
N ARG A 252 36.84 -13.06 13.58
CA ARG A 252 38.18 -13.60 13.36
C ARG A 252 38.18 -15.13 13.32
N GLU A 253 37.46 -15.79 14.22
CA GLU A 253 37.34 -17.26 14.23
C GLU A 253 36.59 -17.78 12.99
N ILE A 254 35.52 -17.10 12.60
CA ILE A 254 34.75 -17.40 11.38
C ILE A 254 35.65 -17.27 10.15
N ALA A 255 36.42 -16.18 10.04
CA ALA A 255 37.36 -15.98 8.95
C ALA A 255 38.38 -17.12 8.85
N ILE A 256 39.03 -17.50 9.96
CA ILE A 256 40.01 -18.61 10.00
C ILE A 256 39.37 -19.91 9.50
N ARG A 257 38.17 -20.23 9.98
CA ARG A 257 37.44 -21.44 9.61
C ARG A 257 37.10 -21.45 8.12
N TYR A 258 36.55 -20.35 7.61
CA TYR A 258 36.19 -20.20 6.22
C TYR A 258 37.41 -20.35 5.31
N ILE A 259 38.48 -19.61 5.58
CA ILE A 259 39.75 -19.69 4.84
C ILE A 259 40.30 -21.12 4.82
N THR A 260 40.29 -21.79 5.98
CA THR A 260 40.77 -23.18 6.06
C THR A 260 39.92 -24.09 5.17
N SER A 261 38.60 -23.95 5.18
CA SER A 261 37.70 -24.78 4.36
C SER A 261 37.77 -24.48 2.86
N ARG A 262 38.08 -23.24 2.47
CA ARG A 262 37.95 -22.76 1.08
C ARG A 262 39.26 -22.72 0.32
N ILE A 263 40.35 -22.39 0.99
CA ILE A 263 41.67 -22.14 0.37
C ILE A 263 42.60 -23.33 0.56
N VAL A 264 42.48 -24.06 1.67
CA VAL A 264 43.37 -25.18 1.94
C VAL A 264 42.84 -26.44 1.23
N PRO A 265 43.61 -27.05 0.32
CA PRO A 265 43.18 -28.25 -0.38
C PRO A 265 43.01 -29.45 0.57
N GLU A 266 42.11 -30.36 0.21
CA GLU A 266 41.95 -31.63 0.94
C GLU A 266 43.27 -32.42 0.95
N GLY A 267 43.60 -33.04 2.10
CA GLY A 267 44.85 -33.76 2.31
C GLY A 267 46.09 -32.89 2.61
N ALA A 268 45.94 -31.56 2.67
CA ALA A 268 47.03 -30.69 3.10
C ALA A 268 47.39 -30.87 4.58
N GLN A 269 48.68 -30.80 4.90
CA GLN A 269 49.24 -30.93 6.26
C GLN A 269 49.94 -29.63 6.70
N ASP A 270 50.32 -29.52 7.97
CA ASP A 270 51.04 -28.36 8.54
C ASP A 270 50.37 -27.00 8.23
N ILE A 271 49.04 -26.94 8.37
CA ILE A 271 48.23 -25.78 8.02
C ILE A 271 48.48 -24.65 9.04
N LYS A 272 48.83 -23.46 8.55
CA LYS A 272 48.97 -22.23 9.32
C LYS A 272 48.21 -21.11 8.64
N ILE A 273 47.20 -20.57 9.33
CA ILE A 273 46.46 -19.37 8.89
C ILE A 273 46.99 -18.16 9.65
N GLN A 274 47.41 -17.14 8.92
CA GLN A 274 47.78 -15.84 9.46
C GLN A 274 46.79 -14.80 8.98
N LEU A 275 46.09 -14.14 9.91
CA LEU A 275 45.26 -12.97 9.60
C LEU A 275 46.05 -11.70 9.90
N LYS A 276 46.03 -10.78 8.95
CA LYS A 276 46.45 -9.38 9.12
C LYS A 276 45.20 -8.51 9.06
N ASN A 277 45.04 -7.63 10.04
CA ASN A 277 44.00 -6.60 9.99
C ASN A 277 44.28 -5.66 8.83
N HIS A 278 43.25 -5.37 8.02
CA HIS A 278 43.44 -4.58 6.82
C HIS A 278 42.49 -3.39 6.68
N ALA A 279 41.26 -3.50 7.16
CA ALA A 279 40.28 -2.41 7.10
C ALA A 279 39.17 -2.59 8.14
N LEU A 280 38.66 -1.47 8.65
CA LEU A 280 37.48 -1.42 9.52
C LEU A 280 36.38 -0.73 8.74
N ALA A 281 35.32 -1.46 8.44
CA ALA A 281 34.19 -0.95 7.70
C ALA A 281 32.89 -1.18 8.47
N TRP A 282 31.79 -0.78 7.87
CA TRP A 282 30.45 -0.93 8.40
C TRP A 282 29.58 -1.75 7.45
N VAL A 283 28.53 -2.38 7.99
CA VAL A 283 27.45 -2.96 7.21
C VAL A 283 26.12 -2.39 7.69
N ALA A 284 25.24 -2.01 6.77
CA ALA A 284 23.86 -1.66 7.08
C ALA A 284 23.10 -2.92 7.51
N ALA A 285 23.04 -3.16 8.82
CA ALA A 285 22.52 -4.40 9.38
C ALA A 285 20.99 -4.38 9.54
N LEU A 286 20.44 -3.23 9.93
CA LEU A 286 19.02 -3.06 10.20
C LEU A 286 18.57 -1.67 9.78
N TYR A 287 17.49 -1.58 9.02
CA TYR A 287 16.81 -0.33 8.69
C TYR A 287 15.63 -0.10 9.62
N ALA A 288 15.49 1.12 10.13
CA ALA A 288 14.26 1.59 10.76
C ALA A 288 13.58 2.58 9.81
N ILE A 289 12.41 2.20 9.29
CA ILE A 289 11.72 2.94 8.23
C ILE A 289 10.43 3.52 8.80
N ARG A 290 10.39 4.84 8.92
CA ARG A 290 9.25 5.60 9.45
C ARG A 290 8.25 5.90 8.35
N PHE A 291 6.98 5.65 8.63
CA PHE A 291 5.85 5.99 7.78
C PHE A 291 4.83 6.80 8.55
N LYS A 292 4.20 7.77 7.89
CA LYS A 292 2.89 8.29 8.27
C LYS A 292 1.82 7.41 7.65
N VAL A 293 0.93 6.84 8.46
CA VAL A 293 -0.17 6.00 7.96
C VAL A 293 -1.46 6.48 8.61
N GLY A 294 -2.36 7.06 7.82
CA GLY A 294 -3.54 7.73 8.35
C GLY A 294 -3.17 8.78 9.41
N LEU A 295 -3.60 8.54 10.64
CA LEU A 295 -3.38 9.47 11.76
C LEU A 295 -2.21 9.09 12.66
N VAL A 296 -1.55 7.95 12.42
CA VAL A 296 -0.48 7.44 13.28
C VAL A 296 0.85 7.32 12.54
N ASP A 297 1.93 7.37 13.32
CA ASP A 297 3.27 7.08 12.81
C ASP A 297 3.61 5.61 13.05
N VAL A 298 4.31 5.01 12.09
CA VAL A 298 4.67 3.59 12.10
C VAL A 298 6.15 3.46 11.77
N VAL A 299 6.90 2.68 12.53
CA VAL A 299 8.29 2.35 12.23
C VAL A 299 8.38 0.85 11.94
N VAL A 300 8.85 0.49 10.76
CA VAL A 300 9.08 -0.89 10.36
C VAL A 300 10.59 -1.14 10.32
N HIS A 301 11.01 -2.20 11.01
CA HIS A 301 12.40 -2.61 11.06
C HIS A 301 12.66 -3.73 10.06
N VAL A 302 13.57 -3.51 9.12
CA VAL A 302 13.90 -4.45 8.04
C VAL A 302 15.38 -4.79 8.09
N ASP A 303 15.72 -6.07 8.22
CA ASP A 303 17.12 -6.50 8.26
C ASP A 303 17.78 -6.48 6.86
N LYS A 304 19.11 -6.62 6.84
CA LYS A 304 19.92 -6.68 5.62
C LYS A 304 19.57 -7.81 4.64
N LYS A 305 18.66 -8.73 5.01
CA LYS A 305 18.15 -9.83 4.17
C LYS A 305 16.73 -9.56 3.65
N GLY A 306 16.17 -8.38 3.94
CA GLY A 306 14.84 -8.00 3.50
C GLY A 306 13.72 -8.60 4.35
N ARG A 307 13.99 -9.01 5.59
CA ARG A 307 12.98 -9.55 6.50
C ARG A 307 12.50 -8.47 7.46
N VAL A 308 11.19 -8.36 7.64
CA VAL A 308 10.61 -7.49 8.67
C VAL A 308 10.79 -8.16 10.03
N VAL A 309 11.60 -7.56 10.90
CA VAL A 309 11.91 -8.11 12.23
C VAL A 309 11.04 -7.50 13.33
N LYS A 310 10.57 -6.26 13.15
CA LYS A 310 9.76 -5.55 14.14
C LYS A 310 8.90 -4.49 13.46
N MET A 311 7.72 -4.22 14.01
CA MET A 311 6.90 -3.06 13.67
C MET A 311 6.49 -2.35 14.97
N GLU A 312 6.65 -1.05 15.00
CA GLU A 312 6.20 -0.17 16.07
C GLU A 312 5.17 0.79 15.50
N ARG A 313 4.07 1.00 16.22
CA ARG A 313 2.98 1.86 15.75
C ARG A 313 2.51 2.77 16.87
N GLY A 314 2.34 4.04 16.55
CA GLY A 314 1.73 5.03 17.43
C GLY A 314 0.28 4.68 17.78
N ARG A 315 -0.15 5.06 18.98
CA ARG A 315 -1.52 4.80 19.42
C ARG A 315 -2.50 5.72 18.70
N LEU A 316 -3.51 5.16 18.06
CA LEU A 316 -4.67 5.93 17.58
C LEU A 316 -5.54 6.32 18.79
N THR A 317 -5.66 7.61 19.07
CA THR A 317 -6.44 8.16 20.20
C THR A 317 -7.71 8.86 19.73
N ASP A 318 -8.69 9.01 20.62
CA ASP A 318 -9.94 9.72 20.30
C ASP A 318 -9.67 11.18 19.92
N ASP A 319 -8.67 11.82 20.54
CA ASP A 319 -8.30 13.21 20.23
C ASP A 319 -7.72 13.36 18.82
N LEU A 320 -6.87 12.41 18.38
CA LEU A 320 -6.38 12.39 17.00
C LEU A 320 -7.53 12.23 16.00
N VAL A 321 -8.46 11.31 16.29
CA VAL A 321 -9.62 11.04 15.43
C VAL A 321 -10.55 12.25 15.37
N ARG A 322 -10.89 12.87 16.52
CA ARG A 322 -11.72 14.08 16.58
C ARG A 322 -11.07 15.25 15.88
N GLY A 323 -9.76 15.45 16.08
CA GLY A 323 -9.02 16.53 15.45
C GLY A 323 -8.97 16.40 13.92
N ALA A 324 -8.91 15.18 13.40
CA ALA A 324 -8.82 14.94 11.96
C ALA A 324 -10.18 14.97 11.23
N TYR A 325 -11.22 14.39 11.81
CA TYR A 325 -12.49 14.18 11.11
C TYR A 325 -13.63 15.09 11.60
N GLY A 326 -13.51 15.65 12.81
CA GLY A 326 -14.64 16.26 13.50
C GLY A 326 -15.69 15.23 13.94
N GLY A 327 -16.64 15.63 14.79
CA GLY A 327 -17.77 14.79 15.19
C GLY A 327 -17.55 13.86 16.37
N GLU A 328 -18.54 13.00 16.59
CA GLU A 328 -18.60 12.08 17.73
C GLU A 328 -17.82 10.79 17.42
N VAL A 329 -16.86 10.45 18.27
CA VAL A 329 -16.13 9.18 18.18
C VAL A 329 -16.91 8.10 18.90
N VAL A 330 -17.31 7.07 18.17
CA VAL A 330 -18.07 5.93 18.68
C VAL A 330 -17.15 4.71 18.67
N ARG A 331 -16.96 4.10 19.85
CA ARG A 331 -16.15 2.88 20.01
C ARG A 331 -17.04 1.63 19.94
N GLY A 332 -16.73 0.73 19.00
CA GLY A 332 -17.36 -0.58 18.84
C GLY A 332 -16.34 -1.59 18.31
N ASP A 333 -16.68 -2.34 17.26
CA ASP A 333 -15.72 -3.12 16.45
C ASP A 333 -14.83 -2.20 15.58
N GLY A 334 -13.95 -1.47 16.26
CA GLY A 334 -13.05 -0.46 15.68
C GLY A 334 -13.50 0.98 15.90
N TYR A 335 -12.82 1.90 15.22
CA TYR A 335 -13.09 3.33 15.29
C TYR A 335 -14.17 3.73 14.30
N LYS A 336 -15.22 4.38 14.80
CA LYS A 336 -16.24 5.02 13.98
C LYS A 336 -16.35 6.50 14.34
N VAL A 337 -16.63 7.33 13.35
CA VAL A 337 -16.86 8.76 13.52
C VAL A 337 -18.23 9.10 12.97
N ARG A 338 -19.10 9.69 13.79
CA ARG A 338 -20.41 10.19 13.36
C ARG A 338 -20.32 11.70 13.16
N LEU A 339 -20.64 12.12 11.94
CA LEU A 339 -20.65 13.51 11.51
C LEU A 339 -22.09 13.96 11.33
N ASP A 340 -22.44 15.04 12.00
CA ASP A 340 -23.69 15.75 11.73
C ASP A 340 -23.53 16.61 10.48
N GLN A 341 -24.33 16.33 9.45
CA GLN A 341 -24.35 17.03 8.17
C GLN A 341 -25.71 17.73 7.96
N GLY A 342 -26.27 18.31 9.03
CA GLY A 342 -27.55 19.02 9.01
C GLY A 342 -28.72 18.04 8.93
N ASN A 343 -29.18 17.73 7.72
CA ASN A 343 -30.30 16.81 7.47
C ASN A 343 -29.86 15.34 7.38
N LEU A 344 -28.55 15.12 7.28
CA LEU A 344 -27.93 13.81 7.14
C LEU A 344 -27.02 13.55 8.33
N VAL A 345 -26.80 12.27 8.63
CA VAL A 345 -25.71 11.79 9.48
C VAL A 345 -24.80 10.95 8.62
N GLU A 346 -23.50 11.25 8.64
CA GLU A 346 -22.48 10.45 7.97
C GLU A 346 -21.68 9.65 9.03
N GLU A 347 -21.57 8.34 8.84
CA GLU A 347 -20.74 7.46 9.65
C GLU A 347 -19.51 7.05 8.85
N LEU A 348 -18.32 7.40 9.36
CA LEU A 348 -17.04 6.96 8.83
C LEU A 348 -16.56 5.75 9.63
N LYS A 349 -16.20 4.66 8.96
CA LYS A 349 -15.49 3.53 9.58
C LYS A 349 -14.00 3.66 9.30
N LEU A 350 -13.19 3.63 10.35
CA LEU A 350 -11.74 3.76 10.25
C LEU A 350 -11.04 2.42 10.47
N ASN A 351 -9.92 2.19 9.78
CA ASN A 351 -8.99 1.12 10.12
C ASN A 351 -8.18 1.46 11.36
N GLU A 352 -7.29 0.56 11.75
CA GLU A 352 -6.45 0.70 12.93
C GLU A 352 -5.37 1.79 12.80
N PHE A 353 -5.14 2.31 11.60
CA PHE A 353 -4.26 3.45 11.32
C PHE A 353 -5.03 4.78 11.30
N GLY A 354 -6.35 4.75 11.45
CA GLY A 354 -7.21 5.93 11.39
C GLY A 354 -7.55 6.37 9.97
N GLU A 355 -7.37 5.52 8.96
CA GLU A 355 -7.79 5.77 7.57
C GLU A 355 -9.24 5.33 7.35
N VAL A 356 -10.00 6.10 6.57
CA VAL A 356 -11.39 5.76 6.23
C VAL A 356 -11.44 4.57 5.30
N VAL A 357 -12.06 3.47 5.74
CA VAL A 357 -12.29 2.25 4.94
C VAL A 357 -13.71 2.15 4.39
N ALA A 358 -14.67 2.82 5.01
CA ALA A 358 -16.04 2.86 4.54
C ALA A 358 -16.74 4.15 5.00
N ARG A 359 -17.74 4.57 4.22
CA ARG A 359 -18.62 5.70 4.51
C ARG A 359 -20.06 5.25 4.36
N ALA A 360 -20.91 5.59 5.31
CA ALA A 360 -22.34 5.41 5.24
C ALA A 360 -23.02 6.74 5.50
N ARG A 361 -24.07 7.07 4.75
CA ARG A 361 -24.89 8.26 4.96
C ARG A 361 -26.31 7.83 5.26
N ALA A 362 -26.94 8.52 6.19
CA ALA A 362 -28.32 8.29 6.55
C ALA A 362 -29.07 9.62 6.70
N VAL A 363 -30.28 9.68 6.15
CA VAL A 363 -31.22 10.79 6.41
C VAL A 363 -31.63 10.78 7.87
N LYS A 364 -31.60 11.94 8.54
CA LYS A 364 -32.15 12.05 9.90
C LYS A 364 -33.65 11.78 9.88
N GLU A 365 -34.15 11.10 10.92
CA GLU A 365 -35.57 10.79 11.05
C GLU A 365 -36.42 12.07 11.06
N SER A 366 -35.95 13.13 11.72
CA SER A 366 -36.58 14.45 11.69
C SER A 366 -36.68 15.04 10.27
N TYR A 367 -35.66 14.84 9.44
CA TYR A 367 -35.68 15.31 8.05
C TYR A 367 -36.61 14.46 7.18
N ALA A 368 -36.63 13.14 7.38
CA ALA A 368 -37.59 12.27 6.70
C ALA A 368 -39.05 12.68 7.02
N VAL A 369 -39.33 13.02 8.28
CA VAL A 369 -40.64 13.56 8.69
C VAL A 369 -40.95 14.87 7.97
N GLU A 370 -39.99 15.79 7.87
CA GLU A 370 -40.16 17.05 7.13
C GLU A 370 -40.44 16.81 5.64
N VAL A 371 -39.70 15.90 5.01
CA VAL A 371 -39.89 15.50 3.61
C VAL A 371 -41.29 14.92 3.39
N ALA A 372 -41.71 13.99 4.25
CA ALA A 372 -43.05 13.38 4.18
C ALA A 372 -44.16 14.42 4.38
N SER A 373 -43.99 15.32 5.36
CA SER A 373 -44.93 16.41 5.64
C SER A 373 -45.12 17.33 4.43
N LYS A 374 -43.99 17.73 3.80
CA LYS A 374 -44.02 18.54 2.57
C LYS A 374 -44.62 17.79 1.39
N PHE A 375 -44.30 16.50 1.23
CA PHE A 375 -44.81 15.67 0.16
C PHE A 375 -46.34 15.57 0.17
N PHE A 376 -46.92 15.35 1.36
CA PHE A 376 -48.37 15.29 1.53
C PHE A 376 -49.03 16.67 1.66
N GLY A 377 -48.25 17.74 1.87
CA GLY A 377 -48.77 19.08 2.12
C GLY A 377 -49.50 19.21 3.47
N ILE A 378 -49.08 18.44 4.47
CA ILE A 378 -49.71 18.37 5.79
C ILE A 378 -48.71 18.60 6.92
N ALA A 379 -49.19 19.09 8.05
CA ALA A 379 -48.49 19.05 9.33
C ALA A 379 -49.37 18.24 10.29
N GLY A 380 -49.02 16.98 10.52
CA GLY A 380 -49.83 16.07 11.34
C GLY A 380 -49.78 16.38 12.83
N GLU A 381 -50.74 15.81 13.56
CA GLU A 381 -50.86 15.94 15.02
C GLU A 381 -50.07 14.87 15.76
N ASP A 382 -49.99 13.66 15.19
CA ASP A 382 -49.21 12.53 15.69
C ASP A 382 -48.32 11.97 14.57
N VAL A 383 -47.03 11.83 14.86
CA VAL A 383 -46.02 11.40 13.90
C VAL A 383 -45.23 10.24 14.47
N ARG A 384 -45.21 9.13 13.73
CA ARG A 384 -44.40 7.95 14.04
C ARG A 384 -43.41 7.72 12.91
N TYR A 385 -42.25 7.16 13.23
CA TYR A 385 -41.30 6.75 12.21
C TYR A 385 -40.55 5.49 12.62
N LYS A 386 -40.02 4.78 11.63
CA LYS A 386 -39.19 3.59 11.81
C LYS A 386 -38.16 3.48 10.69
N ARG A 387 -36.89 3.30 11.06
CA ARG A 387 -35.85 2.97 10.08
C ARG A 387 -35.90 1.50 9.69
N GLU A 388 -35.93 1.23 8.40
CA GLU A 388 -35.92 -0.13 7.86
C GLU A 388 -35.35 -0.15 6.42
N GLY A 389 -34.38 -1.04 6.18
CA GLY A 389 -33.88 -1.30 4.81
C GLY A 389 -33.23 -0.11 4.09
N GLY A 390 -32.53 0.77 4.81
CA GLY A 390 -31.90 1.97 4.22
C GLY A 390 -32.92 3.07 3.87
N ALA A 391 -34.02 3.14 4.61
CA ALA A 391 -35.03 4.17 4.48
C ALA A 391 -35.66 4.45 5.84
N VAL A 392 -36.33 5.59 5.96
CA VAL A 392 -37.19 5.93 7.09
C VAL A 392 -38.63 5.85 6.63
N LYS A 393 -39.39 4.95 7.24
CA LYS A 393 -40.84 4.91 7.13
C LYS A 393 -41.41 5.93 8.08
N VAL A 394 -42.30 6.78 7.60
CA VAL A 394 -42.95 7.85 8.35
C VAL A 394 -44.45 7.63 8.25
N ASP A 395 -45.15 7.78 9.37
CA ASP A 395 -46.59 7.80 9.48
C ASP A 395 -47.01 9.13 10.10
N ILE A 396 -47.75 9.92 9.35
CA ILE A 396 -48.32 11.20 9.78
C ILE A 396 -49.83 11.00 9.92
N PHE A 397 -50.31 10.95 11.15
CA PHE A 397 -51.73 10.82 11.43
C PHE A 397 -52.40 12.20 11.42
N LEU A 398 -53.45 12.34 10.60
CA LEU A 398 -54.24 13.55 10.48
C LEU A 398 -55.65 13.22 10.00
N ASN A 399 -56.68 13.79 10.63
CA ASN A 399 -58.08 13.66 10.24
C ASN A 399 -58.56 12.20 10.06
N GLY A 400 -58.18 11.31 10.98
CA GLY A 400 -58.58 9.89 10.94
C GLY A 400 -57.88 9.07 9.86
N HIS A 401 -56.78 9.57 9.29
CA HIS A 401 -56.01 8.88 8.25
C HIS A 401 -54.53 8.84 8.59
N HIS A 402 -53.89 7.70 8.31
CA HIS A 402 -52.45 7.52 8.31
C HIS A 402 -51.88 7.88 6.94
N HIS A 403 -50.99 8.88 6.91
CA HIS A 403 -50.25 9.27 5.70
C HIS A 403 -48.86 8.67 5.80
N LEU A 404 -48.66 7.54 5.12
CA LEU A 404 -47.45 6.75 5.20
C LEU A 404 -46.52 7.09 4.04
N ALA A 405 -45.27 7.43 4.33
CA ALA A 405 -44.23 7.65 3.34
C ALA A 405 -42.96 6.89 3.70
N LYS A 406 -42.29 6.35 2.70
CA LYS A 406 -40.94 5.78 2.80
C LYS A 406 -39.97 6.75 2.17
N VAL A 407 -39.09 7.32 2.98
CA VAL A 407 -38.05 8.26 2.56
C VAL A 407 -36.72 7.53 2.49
N ASP A 408 -36.07 7.51 1.33
CA ASP A 408 -34.77 6.87 1.14
C ASP A 408 -33.60 7.71 1.73
N GLU A 409 -32.37 7.20 1.67
CA GLU A 409 -31.20 7.94 2.19
C GLU A 409 -30.79 9.15 1.32
N ASN A 410 -31.45 9.40 0.18
CA ASN A 410 -31.29 10.63 -0.61
C ASN A 410 -32.29 11.71 -0.19
N GLY A 411 -33.24 11.39 0.68
CA GLY A 411 -34.30 12.30 1.09
C GLY A 411 -35.47 12.34 0.10
N GLU A 412 -35.65 11.30 -0.70
CA GLU A 412 -36.74 11.19 -1.66
C GLU A 412 -37.83 10.25 -1.14
N VAL A 413 -39.10 10.62 -1.35
CA VAL A 413 -40.24 9.72 -1.07
C VAL A 413 -40.29 8.68 -2.19
N VAL A 414 -39.97 7.42 -1.86
CA VAL A 414 -39.88 6.31 -2.81
C VAL A 414 -41.09 5.37 -2.77
N ASP A 415 -41.89 5.43 -1.70
CA ASP A 415 -43.17 4.74 -1.60
C ASP A 415 -44.11 5.51 -0.66
N TYR A 416 -45.42 5.49 -0.92
CA TYR A 416 -46.40 6.16 -0.07
C TYR A 416 -47.80 5.56 -0.19
N VAL A 417 -48.58 5.65 0.89
CA VAL A 417 -50.01 5.31 0.89
C VAL A 417 -50.74 6.10 1.97
N VAL A 418 -52.00 6.44 1.71
CA VAL A 418 -52.89 7.02 2.70
C VAL A 418 -53.99 5.99 3.01
N VAL A 419 -54.18 5.67 4.28
CA VAL A 419 -55.21 4.71 4.72
C VAL A 419 -56.00 5.26 5.91
N PRO A 420 -57.30 4.93 6.05
CA PRO A 420 -58.06 5.26 7.23
C PRO A 420 -57.48 4.58 8.47
N ASP A 421 -57.62 5.22 9.61
CA ASP A 421 -57.25 4.63 10.88
C ASP A 421 -58.19 3.49 11.26
N ALA A 422 -57.57 2.41 11.72
CA ALA A 422 -58.25 1.22 12.19
C ALA A 422 -59.13 1.53 13.40
N GLU A 423 -58.79 2.49 14.25
CA GLU A 423 -59.58 2.84 15.44
C GLU A 423 -61.00 3.31 15.11
N ILE A 424 -61.24 3.85 13.90
CA ILE A 424 -62.59 4.19 13.40
C ILE A 424 -63.55 2.98 13.47
N TYR A 425 -63.00 1.77 13.35
CA TYR A 425 -63.74 0.51 13.39
C TYR A 425 -63.48 -0.25 14.70
N GLU A 426 -63.41 0.46 15.82
CA GLU A 426 -63.35 -0.14 17.15
C GLU A 426 -64.49 -1.18 17.35
N GLY A 427 -64.18 -2.30 18.01
CA GLY A 427 -65.13 -3.39 18.22
C GLY A 427 -65.31 -4.35 17.03
N PHE A 428 -64.75 -4.05 15.86
CA PHE A 428 -64.74 -4.93 14.69
C PHE A 428 -63.39 -5.64 14.49
N GLU A 429 -63.43 -6.81 13.83
CA GLU A 429 -62.23 -7.51 13.36
C GLU A 429 -61.64 -6.72 12.17
N LYS A 430 -60.39 -6.29 12.28
CA LYS A 430 -59.79 -5.32 11.36
C LYS A 430 -58.27 -5.42 11.28
N GLY A 431 -57.69 -4.81 10.25
CA GLY A 431 -56.26 -4.49 10.19
C GLY A 431 -55.79 -4.23 8.76
N TYR A 432 -54.50 -3.93 8.62
CA TYR A 432 -53.93 -3.49 7.36
C TYR A 432 -53.45 -4.66 6.48
N ASN A 433 -53.73 -4.57 5.17
CA ASN A 433 -53.24 -5.53 4.18
C ASN A 433 -52.20 -4.89 3.27
N ILE A 434 -50.98 -5.44 3.29
CA ILE A 434 -49.82 -4.91 2.56
C ILE A 434 -50.00 -4.99 1.05
N ARG A 435 -50.58 -6.10 0.55
CA ARG A 435 -50.74 -6.33 -0.88
C ARG A 435 -51.75 -5.38 -1.51
N MET A 436 -52.85 -5.14 -0.81
CA MET A 436 -53.92 -4.23 -1.25
C MET A 436 -53.66 -2.78 -0.86
N ARG A 437 -52.70 -2.53 0.05
CA ARG A 437 -52.37 -1.21 0.58
C ARG A 437 -53.60 -0.49 1.14
N ALA A 438 -54.40 -1.23 1.93
CA ALA A 438 -55.70 -0.80 2.41
C ALA A 438 -56.01 -1.35 3.81
N LEU A 439 -56.95 -0.70 4.51
CA LEU A 439 -57.55 -1.21 5.73
C LEU A 439 -58.62 -2.24 5.37
N ILE A 440 -58.63 -3.38 6.05
CA ILE A 440 -59.66 -4.39 5.91
C ILE A 440 -60.48 -4.44 7.18
N VAL A 441 -61.80 -4.41 7.03
CA VAL A 441 -62.75 -4.43 8.15
C VAL A 441 -63.77 -5.52 7.93
N LYS A 442 -64.00 -6.33 8.95
CA LYS A 442 -65.03 -7.36 8.97
C LYS A 442 -66.12 -7.01 9.98
N THR A 443 -67.36 -6.97 9.48
CA THR A 443 -68.57 -6.63 10.24
C THR A 443 -69.65 -7.70 10.05
N VAL A 444 -70.76 -7.58 10.79
CA VAL A 444 -71.94 -8.45 10.63
C VAL A 444 -73.17 -7.57 10.40
N GLU A 445 -73.84 -7.74 9.27
CA GLU A 445 -75.03 -6.98 8.86
C GLU A 445 -76.11 -7.95 8.41
N ASP A 446 -77.34 -7.80 8.92
CA ASP A 446 -78.50 -8.64 8.56
C ASP A 446 -78.25 -10.17 8.64
N GLY A 447 -77.37 -10.59 9.56
CA GLY A 447 -76.99 -11.99 9.75
C GLY A 447 -75.95 -12.53 8.74
N GLU A 448 -75.42 -11.67 7.89
CA GLU A 448 -74.33 -11.95 6.95
C GLU A 448 -73.01 -11.37 7.47
N GLU A 449 -71.89 -12.07 7.23
CA GLU A 449 -70.56 -11.51 7.43
C GLU A 449 -70.21 -10.62 6.24
N VAL A 450 -69.76 -9.39 6.50
CA VAL A 450 -69.40 -8.40 5.48
C VAL A 450 -67.94 -8.00 5.65
N VAL A 451 -67.11 -8.22 4.62
CA VAL A 451 -65.70 -7.82 4.58
C VAL A 451 -65.55 -6.65 3.63
N ARG A 452 -64.94 -5.55 4.08
CA ARG A 452 -64.72 -4.32 3.32
C ARG A 452 -63.25 -4.04 3.13
N VAL A 453 -62.89 -3.57 1.94
CA VAL A 453 -61.60 -2.95 1.64
C VAL A 453 -61.80 -1.45 1.67
N VAL A 454 -61.11 -0.77 2.60
CA VAL A 454 -61.25 0.66 2.85
C VAL A 454 -59.94 1.36 2.54
N THR A 455 -60.00 2.34 1.65
CA THR A 455 -58.90 3.23 1.26
C THR A 455 -59.21 4.66 1.73
N SER A 456 -58.31 5.60 1.47
CA SER A 456 -58.57 7.03 1.70
C SER A 456 -59.77 7.58 0.92
N GLU A 457 -60.20 6.91 -0.16
CA GLU A 457 -61.37 7.27 -0.95
C GLU A 457 -62.68 6.62 -0.43
N GLY A 458 -62.58 5.80 0.63
CA GLY A 458 -63.69 5.05 1.21
C GLY A 458 -63.67 3.57 0.86
N VAL A 459 -64.84 2.93 0.88
CA VAL A 459 -64.99 1.49 0.59
C VAL A 459 -64.86 1.25 -0.91
N VAL A 460 -63.83 0.51 -1.31
CA VAL A 460 -63.54 0.21 -2.73
C VAL A 460 -63.92 -1.21 -3.14
N ASP A 461 -64.10 -2.11 -2.16
CA ASP A 461 -64.58 -3.48 -2.39
C ASP A 461 -65.33 -3.98 -1.14
N GLU A 462 -66.37 -4.79 -1.36
CA GLU A 462 -67.21 -5.37 -0.31
C GLU A 462 -67.64 -6.78 -0.69
N LYS A 463 -67.47 -7.74 0.22
CA LYS A 463 -67.89 -9.14 0.05
C LYS A 463 -68.81 -9.56 1.19
N ARG A 464 -69.95 -10.18 0.85
CA ARG A 464 -70.98 -10.65 1.79
C ARG A 464 -71.11 -12.18 1.79
N ALA A 465 -71.31 -12.78 2.96
CA ALA A 465 -71.53 -14.21 3.10
C ALA A 465 -72.57 -14.56 4.20
N LYS A 466 -73.56 -15.39 3.86
CA LYS A 466 -74.60 -15.87 4.81
C LYS A 466 -74.03 -16.82 5.87
N ARG A 467 -74.23 -16.51 7.17
CA ARG A 467 -73.83 -17.38 8.31
C ARG A 467 -74.32 -18.83 8.20
N SER A 468 -75.47 -19.08 7.58
CA SER A 468 -76.08 -20.41 7.48
C SER A 468 -75.37 -21.36 6.50
N LEU A 469 -74.60 -20.86 5.52
CA LEU A 469 -73.76 -21.69 4.66
C LEU A 469 -72.50 -22.20 5.37
N LEU A 470 -72.14 -21.58 6.50
CA LEU A 470 -70.82 -21.69 7.13
C LEU A 470 -70.78 -22.72 8.26
N ARG A 471 -71.94 -23.09 8.80
CA ARG A 471 -72.06 -24.13 9.84
C ARG A 471 -71.95 -25.56 9.31
N LYS A 472 -72.11 -25.78 8.00
CA LYS A 472 -72.01 -27.11 7.35
C LYS A 472 -70.59 -27.49 6.92
N ILE A 473 -69.66 -26.54 6.95
CA ILE A 473 -68.24 -26.77 6.65
C ILE A 473 -67.50 -26.45 7.94
N GLY A 474 -66.77 -27.43 8.48
CA GLY A 474 -66.25 -27.43 9.85
C GLY A 474 -65.60 -26.11 10.32
N SER A 475 -65.83 -25.82 11.59
CA SER A 475 -65.25 -24.78 12.43
C SER A 475 -63.81 -24.39 12.07
N SER A 476 -63.64 -23.34 11.29
CA SER A 476 -62.70 -22.24 11.51
C SER A 476 -62.95 -21.17 10.45
N LEU A 477 -62.81 -19.89 10.82
CA LEU A 477 -62.79 -18.76 9.87
C LEU A 477 -61.82 -19.00 8.70
N ALA A 478 -60.82 -19.86 8.87
CA ALA A 478 -59.90 -20.25 7.81
C ALA A 478 -60.60 -20.91 6.60
N GLY A 479 -61.75 -21.58 6.77
CA GLY A 479 -62.43 -22.29 5.67
C GLY A 479 -63.19 -21.40 4.68
N LEU A 480 -63.68 -20.26 5.14
CA LEU A 480 -64.34 -19.23 4.33
C LEU A 480 -63.37 -18.34 3.59
N VAL A 481 -62.28 -18.04 4.27
CA VAL A 481 -61.20 -17.21 3.76
C VAL A 481 -60.31 -18.01 2.79
N LYS A 482 -60.26 -19.35 2.90
CA LYS A 482 -59.45 -20.24 2.04
C LYS A 482 -59.96 -20.46 0.60
N LYS A 483 -61.04 -19.83 0.16
CA LYS A 483 -61.46 -19.87 -1.26
C LYS A 483 -61.24 -18.56 -2.04
N SER A 484 -60.65 -17.54 -1.42
CA SER A 484 -60.02 -16.44 -2.14
C SER A 484 -58.66 -16.15 -1.49
N GLU A 485 -57.58 -16.45 -2.18
CA GLU A 485 -56.18 -16.30 -1.74
C GLU A 485 -55.74 -14.83 -1.46
N GLU A 486 -56.67 -13.91 -1.19
CA GLU A 486 -56.44 -12.46 -1.27
C GLU A 486 -56.54 -11.69 0.05
N TYR A 487 -57.07 -12.24 1.15
CA TYR A 487 -57.36 -11.47 2.37
C TYR A 487 -56.77 -12.13 3.62
N SER A 488 -55.49 -11.91 3.88
CA SER A 488 -54.83 -12.18 5.17
C SER A 488 -54.47 -10.85 5.82
N ILE A 489 -54.90 -10.65 7.06
CA ILE A 489 -54.63 -9.46 7.88
C ILE A 489 -54.24 -9.93 9.27
N ASP A 490 -53.00 -9.65 9.65
CA ASP A 490 -52.67 -9.41 11.05
C ASP A 490 -51.46 -8.47 11.12
N ARG A 491 -51.72 -7.17 10.96
CA ARG A 491 -50.79 -6.07 11.30
C ARG A 491 -51.61 -4.89 11.81
N ALA A 492 -51.50 -4.61 13.11
CA ALA A 492 -52.07 -3.42 13.74
C ALA A 492 -51.26 -2.14 13.44
N ASP A 493 -50.06 -2.29 12.87
CA ASP A 493 -49.14 -1.18 12.60
C ASP A 493 -49.18 -0.80 11.10
N PRO A 494 -49.73 0.37 10.75
CA PRO A 494 -49.88 0.83 9.37
C PRO A 494 -48.54 1.04 8.66
N LEU A 495 -47.43 1.32 9.37
CA LEU A 495 -46.09 1.48 8.77
C LEU A 495 -45.62 0.26 7.97
N ASN A 496 -46.26 -0.89 8.16
CA ASN A 496 -45.98 -2.10 7.41
C ASN A 496 -46.57 -2.14 5.99
N LEU A 497 -47.38 -1.15 5.60
CA LEU A 497 -47.94 -1.04 4.26
C LEU A 497 -46.93 -0.59 3.18
N ILE A 498 -45.81 0.02 3.61
CA ILE A 498 -44.72 0.59 2.78
C ILE A 498 -43.38 -0.14 2.95
#